data_AF-J2JXI7-F1
#
_entry.id   AF-J2JXI7-F1
#
_cell.length_a   1.000
_cell.length_b   1.000
_cell.length_c   1.000
_cell.angle_alpha   90.00
_cell.angle_beta   90.00
_cell.angle_gamma   90.00
#
_symmetry.space_group_name_H-M   'P 1'
#
loop_
_entity.id
_entity.type
_entity.pdbx_description
1 polymer ?
#
loop_
_entity_poly.entity_id
_entity_poly.type
_entity_poly.pdbx_seq_one_letter_code
_entity_poly.pdbx_strand_id
1 'polypeptide(L)'
;MRQLILATTLVLVAAAATVQAEPVKVPVDSDEKGTVYVAPNVNPTETSATVKGASFGVLRPDGSGTYIGTDTSTPRPTYSLGASTGGNLSLSGGVQSDGKANNGVKAGITFRY
;
A
#
# COMPACT_ATOMS: atom_id res chain seq x y z
N MET A 1 12.41 -43.59 -4.09
CA MET A 1 11.09 -43.16 -3.56
C MET A 1 11.17 -42.09 -2.47
N ARG A 2 12.08 -42.21 -1.49
CA ARG A 2 12.23 -41.23 -0.38
C ARG A 2 12.68 -39.81 -0.80
N GLN A 3 13.45 -39.70 -1.90
CA GLN A 3 13.96 -38.41 -2.40
C GLN A 3 12.93 -37.61 -3.22
N LEU A 4 11.94 -38.28 -3.83
CA LEU A 4 10.85 -37.59 -4.54
C LEU A 4 9.87 -36.89 -3.58
N ILE A 5 9.68 -37.46 -2.38
CA ILE A 5 8.79 -36.89 -1.35
C ILE A 5 9.44 -35.63 -0.73
N LEU A 6 10.76 -35.61 -0.58
CA LEU A 6 11.49 -34.45 -0.05
C LEU A 6 11.54 -33.29 -1.05
N ALA A 7 11.64 -33.59 -2.34
CA ALA A 7 11.65 -32.57 -3.39
C ALA A 7 10.27 -31.89 -3.57
N THR A 8 9.19 -32.65 -3.37
CA THR A 8 7.82 -32.12 -3.51
C THR A 8 7.39 -31.26 -2.31
N THR A 9 7.85 -31.56 -1.09
CA THR A 9 7.56 -30.71 0.08
C THR A 9 8.36 -29.41 0.08
N LEU A 10 9.59 -29.38 -0.46
CA LEU A 10 10.40 -28.17 -0.54
C LEU A 10 9.83 -27.14 -1.53
N VAL A 11 9.24 -27.60 -2.64
CA VAL A 11 8.61 -26.73 -3.65
C VAL A 11 7.31 -26.10 -3.12
N LEU A 12 6.55 -26.80 -2.27
CA LEU A 12 5.30 -26.29 -1.72
C LEU A 12 5.51 -25.16 -0.70
N VAL A 13 6.65 -25.16 0.02
CA VAL A 13 7.00 -24.11 1.00
C VAL A 13 7.45 -22.80 0.31
N ALA A 14 8.03 -22.88 -0.88
CA ALA A 14 8.48 -21.69 -1.62
C ALA A 14 7.32 -20.89 -2.25
N ALA A 15 6.16 -21.50 -2.47
CA ALA A 15 4.98 -20.86 -3.05
C ALA A 15 4.12 -20.06 -2.04
N ALA A 16 4.42 -20.14 -0.74
CA ALA A 16 3.74 -19.36 0.30
C ALA A 16 4.24 -17.90 0.41
N ALA A 17 5.12 -17.46 -0.49
CA ALA A 17 5.68 -16.13 -0.48
C ALA A 17 4.66 -15.08 -0.99
N THR A 18 4.06 -14.39 -0.02
CA THR A 18 3.55 -13.01 -0.11
C THR A 18 2.39 -12.75 -1.05
N VAL A 19 1.18 -13.11 -0.61
CA VAL A 19 0.00 -12.29 -0.95
C VAL A 19 0.13 -11.00 -0.15
N GLN A 20 0.66 -9.94 -0.77
CA GLN A 20 0.53 -8.58 -0.25
C GLN A 20 -0.96 -8.22 -0.38
N ALA A 21 -1.72 -8.39 0.70
CA ALA A 21 -3.09 -7.92 0.74
C ALA A 21 -3.12 -6.43 0.43
N GLU A 22 -4.02 -6.01 -0.46
CA GLU A 22 -4.24 -4.60 -0.69
C GLU A 22 -4.59 -3.90 0.64
N PRO A 23 -4.10 -2.67 0.87
CA PRO A 23 -4.42 -1.93 2.08
C PRO A 23 -5.94 -1.87 2.28
N VAL A 24 -6.41 -2.23 3.47
CA VAL A 24 -7.84 -2.20 3.80
C VAL A 24 -8.35 -0.77 3.69
N LYS A 25 -9.28 -0.52 2.77
CA LYS A 25 -9.95 0.79 2.62
C LYS A 25 -11.22 0.79 3.47
N VAL A 26 -11.20 1.55 4.55
CA VAL A 26 -12.35 1.75 5.43
C VAL A 26 -13.18 2.94 4.91
N PRO A 27 -14.44 2.73 4.52
CA PRO A 27 -15.30 3.81 4.06
C PRO A 27 -15.63 4.77 5.21
N VAL A 28 -15.56 6.07 4.93
CA VAL A 28 -15.99 7.14 5.83
C VAL A 28 -17.34 7.69 5.38
N ASP A 29 -17.49 7.87 4.08
CA ASP A 29 -18.72 8.31 3.43
C ASP A 29 -18.81 7.66 2.05
N SER A 30 -20.03 7.35 1.61
CA SER A 30 -20.25 6.62 0.37
C SER A 30 -21.58 7.00 -0.27
N ASP A 31 -21.51 7.48 -1.50
CA ASP A 31 -22.67 7.81 -2.32
C ASP A 31 -22.53 7.24 -3.74
N GLU A 32 -23.42 7.67 -4.65
CA GLU A 32 -23.42 7.26 -6.06
C GLU A 32 -22.21 7.80 -6.84
N LYS A 33 -21.55 8.87 -6.37
CA LYS A 33 -20.40 9.50 -7.01
C LYS A 33 -19.09 8.85 -6.57
N GLY A 34 -19.05 8.24 -5.39
CA GLY A 34 -17.93 7.44 -4.91
C GLY A 34 -17.86 7.31 -3.39
N THR A 35 -16.79 6.68 -2.94
CA THR A 35 -16.51 6.42 -1.54
C THR A 35 -15.29 7.22 -1.10
N VAL A 36 -15.45 8.05 -0.07
CA VAL A 36 -14.34 8.61 0.70
C VAL A 36 -13.87 7.55 1.67
N TYR A 37 -12.57 7.26 1.68
CA TYR A 37 -12.01 6.20 2.51
C TYR A 37 -10.75 6.62 3.27
N VAL A 38 -10.47 5.88 4.34
CA VAL A 38 -9.17 5.84 5.03
C VAL A 38 -8.59 4.45 4.90
N ALA A 39 -7.33 4.35 4.53
CA ALA A 39 -6.56 3.11 4.47
C ALA A 39 -5.39 3.19 5.46
N PRO A 40 -5.55 2.71 6.71
CA PRO A 40 -4.49 2.74 7.70
C PRO A 40 -3.35 1.77 7.34
N ASN A 41 -2.11 2.15 7.62
CA ASN A 41 -0.96 1.25 7.50
C ASN A 41 -0.92 0.35 8.74
N VAL A 42 -1.72 -0.71 8.71
CA VAL A 42 -1.87 -1.63 9.83
C VAL A 42 -0.75 -2.66 9.81
N ASN A 43 -0.05 -2.80 10.94
CA ASN A 43 0.85 -3.91 11.22
C ASN A 43 0.23 -4.80 12.30
N PRO A 44 -0.54 -5.83 11.92
CA PRO A 44 -1.22 -6.71 12.87
C PRO A 44 -0.25 -7.73 13.50
N THR A 45 -0.55 -8.10 14.74
CA THR A 45 -0.01 -9.24 15.49
C THR A 45 -1.17 -10.15 15.88
N GLU A 46 -0.90 -11.27 16.55
CA GLU A 46 -1.97 -12.21 16.97
C GLU A 46 -3.00 -11.56 17.91
N THR A 47 -2.62 -10.55 18.70
CA THR A 47 -3.46 -9.96 19.75
C THR A 47 -3.69 -8.45 19.61
N SER A 48 -2.97 -7.78 18.72
CA SER A 48 -3.02 -6.32 18.59
C SER A 48 -2.67 -5.83 17.19
N ALA A 49 -3.05 -4.60 16.87
CA ALA A 49 -2.70 -3.96 15.62
C ALA A 49 -2.14 -2.56 15.89
N THR A 50 -0.98 -2.25 15.31
CA THR A 50 -0.40 -0.90 15.37
C THR A 50 -0.58 -0.22 14.03
N VAL A 51 -0.97 1.06 14.04
CA VAL A 51 -1.11 1.89 12.84
C VAL A 51 0.07 2.85 12.76
N LYS A 52 0.80 2.83 11.65
CA LYS A 52 1.96 3.72 11.41
C LYS A 52 1.77 4.55 10.14
N GLY A 53 0.82 5.48 10.22
CA GLY A 53 0.38 6.28 9.10
C GLY A 53 -0.88 5.74 8.44
N ALA A 54 -1.38 6.46 7.44
CA ALA A 54 -2.60 6.13 6.71
C ALA A 54 -2.59 6.84 5.34
N SER A 55 -3.41 6.32 4.44
CA SER A 55 -3.79 7.01 3.21
C SER A 55 -5.26 7.40 3.26
N PHE A 56 -5.58 8.57 2.73
CA PHE A 56 -6.92 9.09 2.57
C PHE A 56 -7.19 9.24 1.08
N GLY A 57 -8.38 8.88 0.62
CA GLY A 57 -8.67 8.96 -0.79
C GLY A 57 -10.14 8.92 -1.12
N VAL A 58 -10.40 9.08 -2.41
CA VAL A 58 -11.70 8.91 -3.02
C VAL A 58 -11.60 7.81 -4.05
N LEU A 59 -12.55 6.87 -4.02
CA LEU A 59 -12.70 5.81 -5.00
C LEU A 59 -14.06 5.95 -5.66
N ARG A 60 -14.10 6.11 -6.98
CA ARG A 60 -15.34 6.17 -7.75
C ARG A 60 -15.79 4.77 -8.19
N PRO A 61 -17.07 4.58 -8.55
CA PRO A 61 -17.58 3.30 -9.03
C PRO A 61 -16.92 2.78 -10.31
N ASP A 62 -16.37 3.68 -11.14
CA ASP A 62 -15.61 3.34 -12.35
C ASP A 62 -14.16 2.87 -12.06
N GLY A 63 -13.78 2.75 -10.79
CA GLY A 63 -12.43 2.36 -10.36
C GLY A 63 -11.42 3.51 -10.38
N SER A 64 -11.80 4.70 -10.85
CA SER A 64 -10.96 5.89 -10.78
C SER A 64 -10.86 6.40 -9.35
N GLY A 65 -9.79 7.10 -9.03
CA GLY A 65 -9.62 7.60 -7.69
C GLY A 65 -8.36 8.42 -7.48
N THR A 66 -8.29 9.05 -6.33
CA THR A 66 -7.11 9.77 -5.87
C THR A 66 -6.84 9.44 -4.43
N TYR A 67 -5.58 9.52 -4.02
CA TYR A 67 -5.20 9.39 -2.63
C TYR A 67 -4.03 10.30 -2.27
N ILE A 68 -3.93 10.59 -0.98
CA ILE A 68 -2.75 11.13 -0.32
C ILE A 68 -2.44 10.21 0.86
N GLY A 69 -1.17 10.01 1.17
CA GLY A 69 -0.76 9.05 2.17
C GLY A 69 0.48 9.49 2.93
N THR A 70 0.58 8.97 4.14
CA THR A 70 1.78 9.09 4.97
C THR A 70 2.09 7.74 5.58
N ASP A 71 3.36 7.35 5.55
CA ASP A 71 3.89 6.18 6.22
C ASP A 71 5.00 6.61 7.19
N THR A 72 4.80 6.31 8.47
CA THR A 72 5.74 6.61 9.56
C THR A 72 6.30 5.32 10.17
N SER A 73 6.19 4.20 9.46
CA SER A 73 6.64 2.88 9.93
C SER A 73 8.15 2.81 10.18
N THR A 74 8.91 3.63 9.45
CA THR A 74 10.36 3.73 9.57
C THR A 74 10.78 5.10 10.13
N PRO A 75 12.03 5.26 10.60
CA PRO A 75 12.57 6.56 11.00
C PRO A 75 12.59 7.62 9.89
N ARG A 76 12.35 7.22 8.63
CA ARG A 76 12.29 8.07 7.44
C ARG A 76 10.85 8.10 6.94
N PRO A 77 10.03 9.07 7.37
CA PRO A 77 8.65 9.13 6.94
C PRO A 77 8.56 9.32 5.43
N THR A 78 7.57 8.66 4.84
CA THR A 78 7.25 8.76 3.42
C THR A 78 5.90 9.41 3.26
N TYR A 79 5.79 10.38 2.36
CA TYR A 79 4.54 11.01 1.96
C TYR A 79 4.27 10.64 0.51
N SER A 80 3.04 10.26 0.20
CA SER A 80 2.67 9.80 -1.13
C SER A 80 1.37 10.44 -1.59
N LEU A 81 1.20 10.50 -2.90
CA LEU A 81 -0.04 10.86 -3.55
C LEU A 81 -0.18 10.06 -4.83
N GLY A 82 -1.41 9.90 -5.30
CA GLY A 82 -1.64 9.24 -6.57
C GLY A 82 -3.04 9.47 -7.10
N ALA A 83 -3.18 9.21 -8.39
CA ALA A 83 -4.42 9.24 -9.12
C ALA A 83 -4.48 8.07 -10.11
N SER A 84 -5.66 7.50 -10.29
CA SER A 84 -5.93 6.48 -11.30
C SER A 84 -7.21 6.83 -12.04
N THR A 85 -7.23 6.50 -13.33
CA THR A 85 -8.43 6.63 -14.18
C THR A 85 -9.37 5.43 -14.09
N GLY A 86 -9.01 4.39 -13.32
CA GLY A 86 -9.75 3.12 -13.29
C GLY A 86 -9.43 2.19 -14.47
N GLY A 87 -8.77 2.71 -15.51
CA GLY A 87 -8.19 1.95 -16.61
C GLY A 87 -6.67 1.83 -16.50
N ASN A 88 -5.98 1.95 -17.64
CA ASN A 88 -4.53 1.71 -17.71
C ASN A 88 -3.67 2.89 -17.23
N LEU A 89 -4.25 4.10 -17.17
CA LEU A 89 -3.53 5.30 -16.76
C LEU A 89 -3.55 5.48 -15.24
N SER A 90 -2.35 5.47 -14.64
CA SER A 90 -2.15 5.87 -13.24
C SER A 90 -0.89 6.72 -13.06
N LEU A 91 -0.97 7.63 -12.09
CA LEU A 91 0.10 8.49 -11.65
C LEU A 91 0.29 8.29 -10.14
N SER A 92 1.52 8.05 -9.70
CA SER A 92 1.86 8.08 -8.29
C SER A 92 3.11 8.92 -8.06
N GLY A 93 3.17 9.60 -6.94
CA GLY A 93 4.31 10.41 -6.54
C GLY A 93 4.54 10.30 -5.04
N GLY A 94 5.76 10.56 -4.61
CA GLY A 94 6.05 10.60 -3.19
C GLY A 94 7.39 11.26 -2.87
N VAL A 95 7.51 11.63 -1.61
CA VAL A 95 8.74 12.15 -1.01
C VAL A 95 9.08 11.33 0.21
N GLN A 96 10.36 11.04 0.38
CA GLN A 96 10.90 10.32 1.52
C GLN A 96 11.98 11.17 2.16
N SER A 97 11.85 11.43 3.46
CA SER A 97 12.88 12.15 4.22
C SER A 97 14.16 11.32 4.32
N ASP A 98 15.32 11.97 4.32
CA ASP A 98 16.61 11.33 4.61
C ASP A 98 16.79 10.95 6.11
N GLY A 99 15.83 11.29 6.97
CA GLY A 99 15.71 10.86 8.37
C GLY A 99 16.17 11.92 9.35
N LYS A 100 16.60 11.48 10.55
CA LYS A 100 16.93 12.34 11.71
C LYS A 100 17.96 13.45 11.44
N ALA A 101 18.72 13.35 10.35
CA ALA A 101 19.71 14.34 9.97
C ALA A 101 19.10 15.55 9.21
N ASN A 102 17.86 15.43 8.69
CA ASN A 102 17.13 16.48 7.98
C ASN A 102 17.92 17.15 6.84
N ASN A 103 18.86 16.45 6.19
CA ASN A 103 19.70 17.06 5.16
C ASN A 103 19.01 17.12 3.79
N GLY A 104 17.91 16.39 3.60
CA GLY A 104 17.17 16.45 2.34
C GLY A 104 16.00 15.48 2.20
N VAL A 105 15.40 15.51 1.02
CA VAL A 105 14.31 14.61 0.62
C VAL A 105 14.67 13.89 -0.67
N LYS A 106 14.21 12.66 -0.81
CA LYS A 106 14.19 11.93 -2.07
C LYS A 106 12.77 11.99 -2.63
N ALA A 107 12.61 12.50 -3.84
CA ALA A 107 11.31 12.63 -4.49
C ALA A 107 11.29 11.79 -5.77
N GLY A 108 10.12 11.23 -6.10
CA GLY A 108 9.92 10.48 -7.32
C GLY A 108 8.48 10.53 -7.79
N ILE A 109 8.30 10.43 -9.10
CA ILE A 109 6.99 10.35 -9.75
C ILE A 109 7.04 9.17 -10.72
N THR A 110 5.98 8.37 -10.71
CA THR A 110 5.79 7.21 -11.59
C THR A 110 4.52 7.41 -12.42
N PHE A 111 4.64 7.18 -13.72
CA PHE A 111 3.52 7.14 -14.65
C PHE A 111 3.38 5.72 -15.19
N ARG A 112 2.14 5.22 -15.29
CA ARG A 112 1.81 3.95 -15.95
C ARG A 112 0.68 4.22 -16.94
N TYR A 113 0.77 3.63 -18.12
CA TYR A 113 -0.16 3.80 -19.24
C TYR A 113 -0.25 2.51 -20.04
#